data_AF-A0A9E1N150-F1
#
_entry.id   AF-A0A9E1N150-F1
#
_cell.length_a   1.000
_cell.length_b   1.000
_cell.length_c   1.000
_cell.angle_alpha   90.00
_cell.angle_beta   90.00
_cell.angle_gamma   90.00
#
_symmetry.space_group_name_H-M   'P 1'
#
loop_
_entity.id
_entity.type
_entity.pdbx_description
1 polymer ?
#
loop_
_entity_poly.entity_id
_entity_poly.type
_entity_poly.pdbx_seq_one_letter_code
_entity_poly.pdbx_strand_id
1 'polypeptide(L)'
;MFQSLQPEEVTKRDKARKVLGVWRKKWFQAIVVSLCGVFVCLALALIYLHSQIVSSDCAVVEEVEFTVDELIALKERVQTYQSAHSADAFVELSDEELSFVISNRMDIKARIFFSGDDVEGRAVIPARQDACYNVDFKGKVIVEDGIATFTPSFLLVGALDLTRLLAGRPVHIRPDHLDGRAATMLKNTDQLKVLQGRVQLRLDDRGLVW
;
A
#
# COMPACT_ATOMS: atom_id res chain seq x y z
N MET A 1 28.43 32.10 -64.85
CA MET A 1 27.44 31.24 -65.55
C MET A 1 26.37 30.89 -64.53
N PHE A 2 25.30 31.68 -64.45
CA PHE A 2 24.18 31.45 -63.52
C PHE A 2 22.96 31.09 -64.35
N GLN A 3 22.56 29.82 -64.32
CA GLN A 3 21.28 29.39 -64.90
C GLN A 3 20.16 29.91 -64.01
N SER A 4 19.38 30.85 -64.54
CA SER A 4 18.12 31.29 -63.95
C SER A 4 17.15 30.12 -63.92
N LEU A 5 16.86 29.61 -62.73
CA LEU A 5 15.80 28.63 -62.50
C LEU A 5 14.47 29.17 -63.04
N GLN A 6 13.82 28.38 -63.90
CA GLN A 6 12.54 28.74 -64.51
C GLN A 6 11.44 28.94 -63.45
N PRO A 7 10.57 29.97 -63.59
CA PRO A 7 9.55 30.33 -62.60
C PRO A 7 8.49 29.23 -62.35
N GLU A 8 8.33 28.28 -63.28
CA GLU A 8 7.39 27.15 -63.17
C GLU A 8 7.84 26.04 -62.19
N GLU A 9 9.15 25.82 -62.02
CA GLU A 9 9.64 24.81 -61.07
C GLU A 9 9.55 25.29 -59.61
N VAL A 10 9.66 26.60 -59.39
CA VAL A 10 9.53 27.22 -58.06
C VAL A 10 8.10 27.07 -57.53
N THR A 11 7.08 27.27 -58.38
CA THR A 11 5.67 27.13 -57.98
C THR A 11 5.26 25.69 -57.68
N LYS A 12 5.82 24.69 -58.38
CA LYS A 12 5.58 23.26 -58.08
C LYS A 12 6.21 22.84 -56.74
N ARG A 13 7.44 23.28 -56.45
CA ARG A 13 8.10 23.01 -55.16
C ARG A 13 7.36 23.66 -53.99
N ASP A 14 6.85 24.89 -54.16
CA ASP A 14 6.07 25.57 -53.11
C ASP A 14 4.68 24.95 -52.88
N LYS A 15 4.00 24.47 -53.93
CA LYS A 15 2.76 23.71 -53.78
C LYS A 15 3.00 22.37 -53.07
N ALA A 16 4.03 21.62 -53.45
CA ALA A 16 4.36 20.35 -52.80
C ALA A 16 4.73 20.55 -51.31
N ARG A 17 5.49 21.61 -50.98
CA ARG A 17 5.87 21.96 -49.61
C ARG A 17 4.65 22.37 -48.77
N LYS A 18 3.69 23.11 -49.34
CA LYS A 18 2.41 23.43 -48.68
C LYS A 18 1.54 22.19 -48.43
N VAL A 19 1.44 21.28 -49.40
CA VAL A 19 0.66 20.04 -49.26
C VAL A 19 1.25 19.11 -48.19
N LEU A 20 2.58 18.94 -48.18
CA LEU A 20 3.31 18.18 -47.14
C LEU A 20 3.15 18.80 -45.75
N GLY A 21 3.16 20.13 -45.64
CA GLY A 21 2.93 20.84 -44.38
C GLY A 21 1.51 20.63 -43.83
N VAL A 22 0.50 20.66 -44.69
CA VAL A 22 -0.90 20.39 -44.31
C VAL A 22 -1.10 18.93 -43.91
N TRP A 23 -0.47 17.98 -44.61
CA TRP A 23 -0.52 16.56 -44.24
C TRP A 23 0.15 16.31 -42.89
N ARG A 24 1.36 16.82 -42.66
CA ARG A 24 2.02 16.72 -41.35
C ARG A 24 1.19 17.31 -40.22
N LYS A 25 0.55 18.46 -40.45
CA LYS A 25 -0.30 19.12 -39.43
C LYS A 25 -1.54 18.28 -39.10
N LYS A 26 -2.21 17.70 -40.11
CA LYS A 26 -3.39 16.83 -39.90
C LYS A 26 -3.03 15.51 -39.20
N TRP A 27 -1.91 14.88 -39.56
CA TRP A 27 -1.43 13.67 -38.90
C TRP A 27 -1.01 13.93 -37.45
N PHE A 28 -0.29 15.03 -37.21
CA PHE A 28 0.07 15.45 -35.86
C PHE A 28 -1.17 15.72 -35.01
N GLN A 29 -2.17 16.42 -35.55
CA GLN A 29 -3.45 16.64 -34.87
C GLN A 29 -4.19 15.33 -34.57
N ALA A 30 -4.23 14.38 -35.51
CA ALA A 30 -4.86 13.08 -35.28
C ALA A 30 -4.16 12.29 -34.16
N ILE A 31 -2.83 12.25 -34.15
CA ILE A 31 -2.04 11.60 -33.10
C ILE A 31 -2.30 12.26 -31.74
N VAL A 32 -2.29 13.60 -31.67
CA VAL A 32 -2.56 14.34 -30.44
C VAL A 32 -3.97 14.05 -29.93
N VAL A 33 -4.99 14.07 -30.80
CA VAL A 33 -6.38 13.76 -30.40
C VAL A 33 -6.51 12.32 -29.90
N SER A 34 -5.89 11.35 -30.58
CA SER A 34 -5.89 9.95 -30.14
C SER A 34 -5.19 9.77 -28.79
N LEU A 35 -4.02 10.40 -28.59
CA LEU A 35 -3.32 10.37 -27.31
C LEU A 35 -4.17 11.00 -26.20
N CYS A 36 -4.76 12.18 -26.44
CA CYS A 36 -5.67 12.82 -25.49
C CYS A 36 -6.84 11.91 -25.12
N GLY A 37 -7.44 11.23 -26.10
CA GLY A 37 -8.50 10.26 -25.87
C GLY A 37 -8.05 9.12 -24.95
N VAL A 38 -6.89 8.53 -25.21
CA VAL A 38 -6.31 7.47 -24.38
C VAL A 38 -6.04 7.95 -22.95
N PHE A 39 -5.47 9.14 -22.78
CA PHE A 39 -5.22 9.71 -21.44
C PHE A 39 -6.51 9.98 -20.67
N VAL A 40 -7.56 10.47 -21.33
CA VAL A 40 -8.88 10.67 -20.71
C VAL A 40 -9.47 9.33 -20.28
N CYS A 41 -9.46 8.31 -21.14
CA CYS A 41 -9.93 6.97 -20.78
C CYS A 41 -9.14 6.39 -19.61
N LEU A 42 -7.81 6.55 -19.60
CA LEU A 42 -6.96 6.10 -18.50
C LEU A 42 -7.27 6.84 -17.20
N ALA A 43 -7.46 8.16 -17.25
CA ALA A 43 -7.82 8.96 -16.08
C ALA A 43 -9.18 8.53 -15.52
N LEU A 44 -10.19 8.32 -16.37
CA LEU A 44 -11.50 7.81 -15.96
C LEU A 44 -11.41 6.41 -15.35
N ALA A 45 -10.59 5.52 -15.92
CA ALA A 45 -10.36 4.19 -15.36
C ALA A 45 -9.68 4.26 -13.99
N LEU A 46 -8.72 5.17 -13.80
CA LEU A 46 -8.05 5.40 -12.51
C LEU A 46 -9.02 5.98 -11.47
N ILE A 47 -9.87 6.94 -11.86
CA ILE A 47 -10.92 7.49 -10.99
C ILE A 47 -11.91 6.40 -10.58
N TYR A 48 -12.34 5.57 -11.54
CA TYR A 48 -13.23 4.44 -11.29
C TYR A 48 -12.59 3.45 -10.32
N LEU A 49 -11.34 3.02 -10.56
CA LEU A 49 -10.61 2.14 -9.65
C LEU A 49 -10.49 2.75 -8.25
N HIS A 50 -10.15 4.03 -8.13
CA HIS A 50 -10.07 4.71 -6.83
C HIS A 50 -11.41 4.69 -6.10
N SER A 51 -12.52 4.91 -6.81
CA SER A 51 -13.87 4.86 -6.24
C SER A 51 -14.30 3.45 -5.79
N GLN A 52 -13.67 2.38 -6.30
CA GLN A 52 -13.91 1.02 -5.80
C GLN A 52 -13.14 0.73 -4.52
N ILE A 53 -12.03 1.43 -4.27
CA ILE A 53 -11.13 1.20 -3.14
C ILE A 53 -11.58 2.03 -1.93
N VAL A 54 -12.01 3.28 -2.16
CA VAL A 54 -12.47 4.21 -1.12
C VAL A 54 -13.98 4.05 -0.88
N SER A 55 -14.37 3.84 0.37
CA SER A 55 -15.78 3.77 0.80
C SER A 55 -16.17 5.03 1.59
N SER A 56 -17.41 5.51 1.40
CA SER A 56 -18.05 6.49 2.30
C SER A 56 -18.61 5.84 3.57
N ASP A 57 -18.88 4.54 3.51
CA ASP A 57 -19.40 3.76 4.63
C ASP A 57 -18.26 2.94 5.23
N CYS A 58 -17.74 3.39 6.37
CA CYS A 58 -16.66 2.71 7.07
C CYS A 58 -17.16 1.51 7.83
N ALA A 59 -16.49 0.38 7.63
CA ALA A 59 -16.83 -0.85 8.34
C ALA A 59 -16.68 -0.65 9.85
N VAL A 60 -17.61 -1.19 10.61
CA VAL A 60 -17.45 -1.25 12.07
C VAL A 60 -16.50 -2.40 12.38
N VAL A 61 -15.37 -2.08 12.99
CA VAL A 61 -14.43 -3.05 13.53
C VAL A 61 -14.62 -3.05 15.04
N GLU A 62 -14.96 -4.21 15.60
CA GLU A 62 -15.08 -4.39 17.05
C GLU A 62 -13.73 -4.09 17.71
N GLU A 63 -13.74 -3.15 18.64
CA GLU A 63 -12.55 -2.78 19.40
C GLU A 63 -12.26 -3.85 20.46
N VAL A 64 -10.98 -4.09 20.69
CA VAL A 64 -10.53 -5.02 21.73
C VAL A 64 -10.52 -4.26 23.05
N GLU A 65 -11.43 -4.63 23.94
CA GLU A 65 -11.46 -4.07 25.28
C GLU A 65 -10.56 -4.91 26.20
N PHE A 66 -9.58 -4.26 26.82
CA PHE A 66 -8.76 -4.85 27.87
C PHE A 66 -9.13 -4.20 29.20
N THR A 67 -9.19 -5.02 30.24
CA THR A 67 -9.25 -4.54 31.63
C THR A 67 -7.93 -3.85 32.00
N VAL A 68 -7.96 -3.02 33.05
CA VAL A 68 -6.75 -2.34 33.56
C VAL A 68 -5.68 -3.36 33.96
N ASP A 69 -6.08 -4.47 34.57
CA ASP A 69 -5.15 -5.52 35.01
C ASP A 69 -4.47 -6.22 33.82
N GLU A 70 -5.21 -6.48 32.74
CA GLU A 70 -4.64 -7.06 31.52
C GLU A 70 -3.69 -6.09 30.81
N LEU A 71 -3.99 -4.79 30.81
CA LEU A 71 -3.09 -3.76 30.28
C LEU A 71 -1.80 -3.66 31.09
N ILE A 72 -1.89 -3.76 32.43
CA ILE A 72 -0.71 -3.80 33.30
C ILE A 72 0.13 -5.04 32.99
N ALA A 73 -0.50 -6.22 32.90
CA ALA A 73 0.19 -7.47 32.60
C ALA A 73 0.89 -7.44 31.23
N LEU A 74 0.23 -6.90 30.19
CA LEU A 74 0.82 -6.72 28.87
C LEU A 74 2.04 -5.78 28.94
N LYS A 75 1.89 -4.65 29.63
CA LYS A 75 2.98 -3.67 29.79
C LYS A 75 4.17 -4.27 30.54
N GLU A 76 3.94 -4.98 31.65
CA GLU A 76 5.00 -5.64 32.42
C GLU A 76 5.73 -6.69 31.59
N ARG A 77 5.01 -7.47 30.76
CA ARG A 77 5.63 -8.46 29.88
C ARG A 77 6.54 -7.81 28.84
N VAL A 78 6.09 -6.71 28.24
CA VAL A 78 6.92 -5.96 27.27
C VAL A 78 8.11 -5.27 27.95
N GLN A 79 7.92 -4.70 29.14
CA GLN A 79 9.01 -4.08 29.91
C GLN A 79 10.05 -5.10 30.40
N THR A 80 9.59 -6.30 30.79
CA THR A 80 10.47 -7.41 31.16
C THR A 80 11.32 -7.84 29.96
N TYR A 81 10.71 -7.96 28.78
CA TYR A 81 11.44 -8.22 27.53
C TYR A 81 12.50 -7.13 27.23
N GLN A 82 12.14 -5.85 27.41
CA GLN A 82 13.07 -4.73 27.15
C GLN A 82 14.23 -4.67 28.15
N SER A 83 13.99 -5.04 29.41
CA SER A 83 15.01 -4.98 30.47
C SER A 83 15.90 -6.22 30.54
N ALA A 84 15.41 -7.39 30.13
CA ALA A 84 16.16 -8.65 30.09
C ALA A 84 16.76 -8.94 28.71
N HIS A 85 17.18 -7.90 27.98
CA HIS A 85 17.64 -7.95 26.60
C HIS A 85 18.72 -9.03 26.36
N SER A 86 18.29 -10.20 25.89
CA SER A 86 19.14 -11.16 25.20
C SER A 86 18.86 -11.04 23.71
N ALA A 87 19.88 -11.20 22.88
CA ALA A 87 19.77 -11.08 21.42
C ALA A 87 18.75 -12.07 20.78
N ASP A 88 18.38 -13.11 21.54
CA ASP A 88 17.47 -14.17 21.13
C ASP A 88 16.11 -14.11 21.84
N ALA A 89 15.84 -13.07 22.64
CA ALA A 89 14.54 -12.91 23.28
C ALA A 89 13.46 -12.56 22.23
N PHE A 90 12.24 -13.05 22.45
CA PHE A 90 11.05 -12.64 21.72
C PHE A 90 9.95 -12.24 22.71
N VAL A 91 9.16 -11.22 22.37
CA VAL A 91 7.88 -10.98 23.03
C VAL A 91 6.78 -11.69 22.25
N GLU A 92 6.01 -12.51 22.95
CA GLU A 92 4.82 -13.14 22.38
C GLU A 92 3.60 -12.27 22.64
N LEU A 93 2.81 -12.05 21.60
CA LEU A 93 1.50 -11.39 21.68
C LEU A 93 0.42 -12.33 21.16
N SER A 94 -0.74 -12.29 21.80
CA SER A 94 -1.98 -12.85 21.24
C SER A 94 -2.48 -12.00 20.07
N ASP A 95 -3.46 -12.53 19.36
CA ASP A 95 -4.16 -11.84 18.28
C ASP A 95 -4.91 -10.59 18.80
N GLU A 96 -5.52 -10.69 19.99
CA GLU A 96 -6.18 -9.59 20.68
C GLU A 96 -5.20 -8.49 21.10
N GLU A 97 -4.05 -8.86 21.67
CA GLU A 97 -3.02 -7.92 22.08
C GLU A 97 -2.43 -7.21 20.86
N LEU A 98 -2.12 -7.94 19.78
CA LEU A 98 -1.63 -7.31 18.55
C LEU A 98 -2.67 -6.35 17.95
N SER A 99 -3.94 -6.75 17.91
CA SER A 99 -5.06 -5.92 17.43
C SER A 99 -5.16 -4.61 18.22
N PHE A 100 -5.03 -4.69 19.55
CA PHE A 100 -5.03 -3.52 20.43
C PHE A 100 -3.82 -2.63 20.22
N VAL A 101 -2.62 -3.20 20.10
CA VAL A 101 -1.38 -2.43 19.86
C VAL A 101 -1.48 -1.66 18.55
N ILE A 102 -1.91 -2.31 17.48
CA ILE A 102 -2.07 -1.68 16.17
C ILE A 102 -3.12 -0.58 16.25
N SER A 103 -4.31 -0.88 16.77
CA SER A 103 -5.42 0.09 16.82
C SER A 103 -5.15 1.31 17.69
N ASN A 104 -4.34 1.19 18.74
CA ASN A 104 -4.00 2.33 19.60
C ASN A 104 -2.77 3.13 19.14
N ARG A 105 -1.84 2.50 18.41
CA ARG A 105 -0.59 3.16 18.00
C ARG A 105 -0.72 3.81 16.63
N MET A 106 -1.44 3.15 15.75
CA MET A 106 -1.68 3.59 14.39
C MET A 106 -3.05 4.25 14.33
N ASP A 107 -3.21 5.22 13.43
CA ASP A 107 -4.51 5.83 13.17
C ASP A 107 -5.34 4.92 12.25
N ILE A 108 -5.48 3.65 12.64
CA ILE A 108 -6.25 2.63 11.91
C ILE A 108 -7.04 1.81 12.94
N LYS A 109 -8.24 1.38 12.59
CA LYS A 109 -8.96 0.39 13.41
C LYS A 109 -8.70 -0.99 12.83
N ALA A 110 -8.17 -1.93 13.60
CA ALA A 110 -7.84 -3.26 13.11
C ALA A 110 -8.18 -4.37 14.10
N ARG A 111 -8.75 -5.47 13.58
CA ARG A 111 -8.91 -6.73 14.29
C ARG A 111 -8.18 -7.81 13.51
N ILE A 112 -7.24 -8.46 14.17
CA ILE A 112 -6.35 -9.47 13.65
C ILE A 112 -6.63 -10.77 14.38
N PHE A 113 -6.51 -11.87 13.64
CA PHE A 113 -6.64 -13.24 14.08
C PHE A 113 -5.48 -14.05 13.54
N PHE A 114 -5.03 -15.04 14.29
CA PHE A 114 -4.01 -15.98 13.82
C PHE A 114 -4.62 -17.36 13.57
N SER A 115 -4.31 -17.93 12.40
CA SER A 115 -4.76 -19.26 12.01
C SER A 115 -3.57 -20.06 11.48
N GLY A 116 -2.94 -20.84 12.38
CA GLY A 116 -1.67 -21.50 12.07
C GLY A 116 -0.54 -20.48 11.89
N ASP A 117 0.00 -20.41 10.68
CA ASP A 117 1.05 -19.45 10.29
C ASP A 117 0.48 -18.23 9.51
N ASP A 118 -0.83 -18.23 9.28
CA ASP A 118 -1.50 -17.14 8.57
C ASP A 118 -2.03 -16.10 9.55
N VAL A 119 -1.93 -14.84 9.13
CA VAL A 119 -2.61 -13.69 9.71
C VAL A 119 -3.87 -13.43 8.89
N GLU A 120 -4.99 -13.33 9.57
CA GLU A 120 -6.27 -12.91 9.01
C GLU A 120 -6.74 -11.65 9.73
N GLY A 121 -7.39 -10.74 9.04
CA GLY A 121 -7.89 -9.56 9.72
C GLY A 121 -8.73 -8.64 8.88
N ARG A 122 -9.36 -7.71 9.60
CA ARG A 122 -10.08 -6.57 9.04
C ARG A 122 -9.44 -5.30 9.57
N ALA A 123 -9.17 -4.36 8.68
CA ALA A 123 -8.69 -3.04 9.03
C ALA A 123 -9.50 -1.95 8.33
N VAL A 124 -9.65 -0.81 8.98
CA VAL A 124 -10.24 0.40 8.42
C VAL A 124 -9.19 1.49 8.52
N ILE A 125 -8.74 1.93 7.34
CA ILE A 125 -7.71 2.96 7.22
C ILE A 125 -8.42 4.27 6.82
N PRO A 126 -8.31 5.34 7.60
CA PRO A 126 -8.96 6.61 7.26
C PRO A 126 -8.37 7.18 5.97
N ALA A 127 -9.24 7.66 5.09
CA ALA A 127 -8.92 8.45 3.92
C ALA A 127 -9.31 9.92 4.17
N ARG A 128 -9.06 10.79 3.18
CA ARG A 128 -9.49 12.19 3.28
C ARG A 128 -11.02 12.28 3.16
N GLN A 129 -11.60 13.32 3.77
CA GLN A 129 -13.02 13.70 3.62
C GLN A 129 -14.02 12.61 4.08
N ASP A 130 -13.86 12.13 5.31
CA ASP A 130 -14.78 11.16 5.95
C ASP A 130 -14.95 9.83 5.19
N ALA A 131 -13.98 9.52 4.32
CA ALA A 131 -13.93 8.26 3.60
C ALA A 131 -12.88 7.33 4.22
N CYS A 132 -12.90 6.05 3.85
CA CYS A 132 -11.95 5.08 4.38
C CYS A 132 -11.69 3.93 3.40
N TYR A 133 -10.61 3.22 3.66
CA TYR A 133 -10.28 1.96 3.03
C TYR A 133 -10.66 0.83 3.97
N ASN A 134 -11.73 0.10 3.62
CA ASN A 134 -12.08 -1.14 4.29
C ASN A 134 -11.19 -2.26 3.73
N VAL A 135 -10.34 -2.85 4.56
CA VAL A 135 -9.37 -3.86 4.15
C VAL A 135 -9.69 -5.17 4.85
N ASP A 136 -9.98 -6.22 4.09
CA ASP A 136 -10.02 -7.59 4.59
C ASP A 136 -8.85 -8.36 4.00
N PHE A 137 -8.10 -9.08 4.83
CA PHE A 137 -6.88 -9.75 4.38
C PHE A 137 -6.67 -11.09 5.07
N LYS A 138 -5.99 -11.99 4.36
CA LYS A 138 -5.45 -13.25 4.88
C LYS A 138 -4.13 -13.55 4.19
N GLY A 139 -3.15 -14.03 4.95
CA GLY A 139 -1.89 -14.52 4.38
C GLY A 139 -0.75 -14.54 5.37
N LYS A 140 0.47 -14.73 4.87
CA LYS A 140 1.66 -14.83 5.71
C LYS A 140 2.34 -13.48 5.85
N VAL A 141 2.66 -13.10 7.08
CA VAL A 141 3.41 -11.88 7.40
C VAL A 141 4.74 -12.28 8.02
N ILE A 142 5.82 -11.75 7.49
CA ILE A 142 7.17 -11.86 8.06
C ILE A 142 7.78 -10.47 8.08
N VAL A 143 8.44 -10.11 9.17
CA VAL A 143 9.33 -8.92 9.21
C VAL A 143 10.74 -9.42 9.47
N GLU A 144 11.67 -9.01 8.62
CA GLU A 144 13.10 -9.26 8.76
C GLU A 144 13.87 -8.01 8.30
N ASP A 145 14.87 -7.59 9.09
CA ASP A 145 15.71 -6.42 8.81
C ASP A 145 14.92 -5.13 8.55
N GLY A 146 13.81 -4.92 9.27
CA GLY A 146 12.93 -3.77 9.11
C GLY A 146 12.15 -3.73 7.79
N ILE A 147 12.07 -4.84 7.06
CA ILE A 147 11.25 -5.00 5.85
C ILE A 147 10.11 -5.96 6.17
N ALA A 148 8.88 -5.48 6.06
CA ALA A 148 7.69 -6.33 6.16
C ALA A 148 7.40 -6.96 4.81
N THR A 149 7.26 -8.28 4.79
CA THR A 149 6.84 -9.06 3.62
C THR A 149 5.50 -9.69 3.91
N PHE A 150 4.48 -9.31 3.13
CA PHE A 150 3.15 -9.89 3.20
C PHE A 150 2.88 -10.74 1.96
N THR A 151 2.54 -12.01 2.14
CA THR A 151 2.17 -12.93 1.07
C THR A 151 0.67 -13.22 1.18
N PRO A 152 -0.19 -12.52 0.42
CA PRO A 152 -1.64 -12.66 0.55
C PRO A 152 -2.12 -13.98 -0.06
N SER A 153 -2.93 -14.71 0.71
CA SER A 153 -3.85 -15.72 0.19
C SER A 153 -5.21 -15.13 -0.15
N PHE A 154 -5.56 -14.00 0.49
CA PHE A 154 -6.74 -13.19 0.23
C PHE A 154 -6.44 -11.72 0.55
N LEU A 155 -6.89 -10.80 -0.32
CA LEU A 155 -6.80 -9.37 -0.06
C LEU A 155 -7.93 -8.63 -0.79
N LEU A 156 -8.81 -8.01 -0.01
CA LEU A 156 -9.89 -7.16 -0.48
C LEU A 156 -9.68 -5.74 0.07
N VAL A 157 -9.73 -4.74 -0.81
CA VAL A 157 -9.66 -3.32 -0.42
C VAL A 157 -10.86 -2.59 -1.01
N GLY A 158 -11.79 -2.19 -0.15
CA GLY A 158 -13.11 -1.73 -0.56
C GLY A 158 -13.86 -2.85 -1.29
N ALA A 159 -14.29 -2.59 -2.51
CA ALA A 159 -14.88 -3.59 -3.41
C ALA A 159 -13.83 -4.28 -4.32
N LEU A 160 -12.56 -3.86 -4.26
CA LEU A 160 -11.52 -4.36 -5.15
C LEU A 160 -10.85 -5.62 -4.58
N ASP A 161 -11.11 -6.77 -5.21
CA ASP A 161 -10.42 -8.03 -4.92
C ASP A 161 -9.05 -8.06 -5.61
N LEU A 162 -7.99 -7.96 -4.80
CA LEU A 162 -6.60 -7.99 -5.24
C LEU A 162 -6.00 -9.41 -5.21
N THR A 163 -6.74 -10.40 -4.71
CA THR A 163 -6.26 -11.78 -4.52
C THR A 163 -5.72 -12.37 -5.82
N ARG A 164 -6.49 -12.26 -6.90
CA ARG A 164 -6.09 -12.78 -8.22
C ARG A 164 -4.99 -11.95 -8.86
N LEU A 165 -4.99 -10.64 -8.63
CA LEU A 165 -3.97 -9.76 -9.17
C LEU A 165 -2.61 -10.06 -8.56
N LEU A 166 -2.56 -10.29 -7.25
CA LEU A 166 -1.33 -10.61 -6.54
C LEU A 166 -0.92 -12.07 -6.77
N ALA A 167 -1.87 -12.99 -6.90
CA ALA A 167 -1.62 -14.40 -7.19
C ALA A 167 -0.58 -15.04 -6.25
N GLY A 168 -0.65 -14.70 -4.96
CA GLY A 168 0.31 -15.16 -3.95
C GLY A 168 1.71 -14.56 -4.05
N ARG A 169 1.92 -13.52 -4.87
CA ARG A 169 3.20 -12.80 -4.92
C ARG A 169 3.42 -12.00 -3.64
N PRO A 170 4.63 -12.02 -3.07
CA PRO A 170 4.94 -11.24 -1.87
C PRO A 170 4.90 -9.75 -2.17
N VAL A 171 4.34 -9.00 -1.23
CA VAL A 171 4.34 -7.54 -1.20
C VAL A 171 5.37 -7.10 -0.16
N HIS A 172 6.38 -6.36 -0.60
CA HIS A 172 7.42 -5.83 0.28
C HIS A 172 7.08 -4.40 0.69
N ILE A 173 6.94 -4.21 1.99
CA ILE A 173 6.62 -2.95 2.64
C ILE A 173 7.88 -2.50 3.36
N ARG A 174 8.43 -1.37 2.91
CA ARG A 174 9.62 -0.76 3.49
C ARG A 174 9.21 0.45 4.32
N PRO A 175 10.03 0.89 5.28
CA PRO A 175 9.70 2.04 6.10
C PRO A 175 9.48 3.35 5.32
N ASP A 176 10.11 3.52 4.15
CA ASP A 176 9.93 4.68 3.27
C ASP A 176 8.60 4.64 2.48
N HIS A 177 7.89 3.51 2.48
CA HIS A 177 6.53 3.41 1.94
C HIS A 177 5.46 3.77 2.98
N LEU A 178 5.85 4.01 4.23
CA LEU A 178 4.96 4.21 5.37
C LEU A 178 5.13 5.63 5.93
N ASP A 179 4.05 6.17 6.48
CA ASP A 179 4.06 7.48 7.11
C ASP A 179 4.24 7.38 8.64
N GLY A 180 4.94 8.38 9.19
CA GLY A 180 4.96 8.68 10.63
C GLY A 180 5.21 7.48 11.54
N ARG A 181 4.22 7.16 12.37
CA ARG A 181 4.30 6.11 13.41
C ARG A 181 4.48 4.71 12.82
N ALA A 182 3.85 4.42 11.67
CA ALA A 182 3.93 3.12 11.01
C ALA A 182 5.37 2.82 10.56
N ALA A 183 6.05 3.81 9.97
CA ALA A 183 7.45 3.70 9.59
C ALA A 183 8.37 3.46 10.78
N THR A 184 8.13 4.15 11.90
CA THR A 184 8.90 3.99 13.15
C THR A 184 8.68 2.61 13.76
N MET A 185 7.44 2.12 13.82
CA MET A 185 7.15 0.77 14.32
C MET A 185 7.85 -0.30 13.50
N LEU A 186 7.83 -0.18 12.17
CA LEU A 186 8.51 -1.13 11.30
C LEU A 186 10.04 -1.08 11.46
N LYS A 187 10.63 0.11 11.60
CA LYS A 187 12.08 0.26 11.84
C LYS A 187 12.54 -0.32 13.17
N ASN A 188 11.69 -0.25 14.19
CA ASN A 188 12.01 -0.79 15.52
C ASN A 188 11.65 -2.27 15.65
N THR A 189 11.08 -2.88 14.61
CA THR A 189 10.78 -4.31 14.54
C THR A 189 11.88 -4.99 13.75
N ASP A 190 12.74 -5.71 14.46
CA ASP A 190 13.84 -6.44 13.84
C ASP A 190 13.34 -7.76 13.22
N GLN A 191 12.52 -8.50 13.99
CA GLN A 191 11.91 -9.73 13.52
C GLN A 191 10.45 -9.84 13.94
N LEU A 192 9.58 -10.27 13.03
CA LEU A 192 8.21 -10.68 13.34
C LEU A 192 7.90 -11.97 12.61
N LYS A 193 7.45 -12.98 13.36
CA LYS A 193 7.00 -14.27 12.81
C LYS A 193 5.71 -14.70 13.47
N VAL A 194 4.79 -15.22 12.67
CA VAL A 194 3.56 -15.84 13.18
C VAL A 194 3.78 -17.34 13.17
N LEU A 195 3.67 -17.95 14.35
CA LEU A 195 3.93 -19.36 14.58
C LEU A 195 2.84 -19.92 15.49
N GLN A 196 2.18 -20.98 15.04
CA GLN A 196 1.23 -21.76 15.86
C GLN A 196 0.14 -20.91 16.53
N GLY A 197 -0.39 -19.90 15.83
CA GLY A 197 -1.45 -19.04 16.37
C GLY A 197 -0.98 -17.94 17.33
N ARG A 198 0.33 -17.65 17.37
CA ARG A 198 0.91 -16.52 18.13
C ARG A 198 1.84 -15.71 17.25
N VAL A 199 2.01 -14.43 17.59
CA VAL A 199 3.07 -13.61 16.99
C VAL A 199 4.26 -13.53 17.93
N GLN A 200 5.43 -13.87 17.40
CA GLN A 200 6.71 -13.66 18.04
C GLN A 200 7.34 -12.41 17.44
N LEU A 201 7.62 -11.44 18.29
CA LEU A 201 8.13 -10.13 17.93
C LEU A 201 9.47 -9.89 18.61
N ARG A 202 10.47 -9.50 17.83
CA ARG A 202 11.77 -9.01 18.29
C ARG A 202 11.86 -7.53 17.98
N LEU A 203 12.06 -6.74 19.01
CA LEU A 203 12.24 -5.29 18.94
C LEU A 203 13.72 -4.93 19.05
N ASP A 204 14.15 -3.90 18.33
CA ASP A 204 15.47 -3.26 18.48
C ASP A 204 15.60 -2.57 19.86
N ASP A 205 16.85 -2.35 20.31
CA ASP A 205 17.26 -1.76 21.60
C ASP A 205 16.59 -0.41 21.91
N ARG A 206 16.06 0.27 20.88
CA ARG A 206 15.37 1.56 21.00
C ARG A 206 13.90 1.43 21.42
N GLY A 207 13.37 0.20 21.43
CA GLY A 207 12.06 -0.17 21.95
C GLY A 207 10.85 0.47 21.27
N LEU A 208 9.68 -0.12 21.50
CA LEU A 208 8.41 0.60 21.45
C LEU A 208 8.37 1.48 22.71
N VAL A 209 8.46 2.80 22.55
CA VAL A 209 8.16 3.72 23.66
C VAL A 209 6.65 3.68 23.86
N TRP A 210 6.19 3.03 24.93
CA TRP A 210 4.77 2.89 25.24
C TRP A 210 4.20 4.16 25.85
#